data_AF-A0A3B9UW38-F1
#
_entry.id   AF-A0A3B9UW38-F1
#
_cell.length_a   1.000
_cell.length_b   1.000
_cell.length_c   1.000
_cell.angle_alpha   90.00
_cell.angle_beta   90.00
_cell.angle_gamma   90.00
#
_symmetry.space_group_name_H-M   'P 1'
#
loop_
_entity.id
_entity.type
_entity.pdbx_description
1 polymer ?
#
loop_
_entity_poly.entity_id
_entity_poly.type
_entity_poly.pdbx_seq_one_letter_code
_entity_poly.pdbx_strand_id
1 'polypeptide(L)'
;MFFNSNINSVFGSYLSWYDLTFMQYMVITVIAVYILSFVIGLIVMFISSIANNYITLIGVQAPIIFIISELLPRIVGRITDIYLPKYFIPITYFSLIIIGTILIVIRWKKEKKLDIVN
;
A
#
# COMPACT_ATOMS: atom_id res chain seq x y z
N MET A 1 8.83 2.80 27.95
CA MET A 1 9.65 1.64 28.34
C MET A 1 9.71 0.57 27.24
N PHE A 2 8.60 0.23 26.58
CA PHE A 2 8.52 -0.85 25.58
C PHE A 2 9.12 -0.55 24.19
N PHE A 3 9.39 0.71 23.85
CA PHE A 3 9.82 1.12 22.50
C PHE A 3 11.16 0.52 22.06
N ASN A 4 12.08 0.28 22.99
CA ASN A 4 13.39 -0.30 22.69
C ASN A 4 13.41 -1.83 22.79
N SER A 5 12.31 -2.47 23.20
CA SER A 5 12.22 -3.93 23.26
C SER A 5 12.17 -4.52 21.85
N ASN A 6 12.81 -5.68 21.64
CA ASN A 6 12.73 -6.40 20.37
C ASN A 6 11.31 -6.98 20.18
N ILE A 7 10.81 -6.95 18.94
CA ILE A 7 9.54 -7.57 18.57
C ILE A 7 9.60 -9.11 18.61
N ASN A 8 10.79 -9.69 18.38
CA ASN A 8 11.03 -11.10 18.53
C ASN A 8 11.13 -11.44 20.03
N SER A 9 10.29 -12.39 20.48
CA SER A 9 10.27 -12.86 21.86
C SER A 9 10.04 -14.36 21.90
N VAL A 10 10.68 -15.05 22.86
CA VAL A 10 10.52 -16.50 23.09
C VAL A 10 9.08 -16.87 23.42
N PHE A 11 8.33 -15.95 24.03
CA PHE A 11 6.90 -16.13 24.35
C PHE A 11 5.98 -15.50 23.30
N GLY A 12 6.53 -14.96 22.20
CA GLY A 12 5.76 -14.35 21.12
C GLY A 12 5.26 -15.39 20.13
N SER A 13 4.00 -15.27 19.72
CA SER A 13 3.43 -16.09 18.63
C SER A 13 3.88 -15.66 17.23
N TYR A 14 4.62 -14.54 17.13
CA TYR A 14 5.07 -13.95 15.87
C TYR A 14 6.59 -13.99 15.79
N LEU A 15 7.10 -14.61 14.72
CA LEU A 15 8.52 -14.67 14.39
C LEU A 15 8.80 -13.75 13.20
N SER A 16 9.75 -12.84 13.37
CA SER A 16 10.11 -11.88 12.33
C SER A 16 11.48 -12.15 11.73
N TRP A 17 11.63 -11.92 10.42
CA TRP A 17 12.92 -11.98 9.71
C TRP A 17 13.97 -11.00 10.23
N TYR A 18 13.52 -9.90 10.84
CA TYR A 18 14.35 -8.77 11.25
C TYR A 18 14.24 -8.58 12.76
N ASP A 19 15.38 -8.38 13.42
CA ASP A 19 15.45 -7.99 14.83
C ASP A 19 15.20 -6.48 14.98
N LEU A 20 13.92 -6.12 14.92
CA LEU A 20 13.47 -4.74 15.05
C LEU A 20 13.10 -4.42 16.49
N THR A 21 13.39 -3.19 16.91
CA THR A 21 12.77 -2.63 18.11
C THR A 21 11.28 -2.37 17.84
N PHE A 22 10.47 -2.39 18.89
CA PHE A 22 9.04 -2.08 18.81
C PHE A 22 8.78 -0.70 18.16
N MET A 23 9.64 0.29 18.45
CA MET A 23 9.57 1.60 17.81
C MET A 23 9.81 1.55 16.30
N GLN A 24 10.86 0.84 15.86
CA GLN A 24 11.15 0.68 14.43
C GLN A 24 10.00 -0.03 13.71
N TYR A 25 9.45 -1.08 14.32
CA TYR A 25 8.31 -1.80 13.78
C TYR A 25 7.10 -0.88 13.58
N MET A 26 6.74 -0.07 14.59
CA MET A 26 5.64 0.89 14.45
C MET A 26 5.89 1.90 13.32
N VAL A 27 7.10 2.48 13.24
CA VAL A 27 7.45 3.46 12.21
C VAL A 27 7.32 2.84 10.81
N ILE A 28 7.86 1.62 10.62
CA ILE A 28 7.75 0.89 9.35
C ILE A 28 6.28 0.65 9.00
N THR A 29 5.47 0.15 9.95
CA THR A 29 4.05 -0.10 9.72
C THR A 29 3.29 1.18 9.36
N VAL A 30 3.57 2.30 10.02
CA VAL A 30 2.97 3.59 9.69
C VAL A 30 3.33 4.00 8.26
N ILE A 31 4.62 4.01 7.92
CA ILE A 31 5.10 4.35 6.56
C ILE A 31 4.42 3.46 5.51
N ALA A 32 4.36 2.16 5.79
CA ALA A 32 3.77 1.15 4.94
C ALA A 32 2.27 1.40 4.69
N VAL A 33 1.51 1.75 5.73
CA VAL A 33 0.08 2.12 5.59
C VAL A 33 -0.07 3.41 4.77
N TYR A 34 0.75 4.43 5.01
CA TYR A 34 0.69 5.69 4.24
C TYR A 34 0.94 5.48 2.74
N ILE A 35 1.97 4.71 2.38
CA ILE A 35 2.26 4.39 0.97
C ILE A 35 1.08 3.65 0.34
N LEU A 36 0.54 2.66 1.05
CA LEU A 36 -0.56 1.85 0.55
C LEU A 36 -1.84 2.68 0.34
N SER A 37 -2.23 3.49 1.34
CA SER A 37 -3.38 4.38 1.25
C SER A 37 -3.23 5.40 0.12
N PHE A 38 -2.02 5.96 -0.07
CA PHE A 38 -1.74 6.90 -1.14
C PHE A 38 -1.91 6.26 -2.53
N VAL A 39 -1.33 5.07 -2.75
CA VAL A 39 -1.42 4.37 -4.04
C VAL A 39 -2.85 3.92 -4.34
N ILE A 40 -3.58 3.40 -3.35
CA ILE A 40 -5.00 3.05 -3.51
C ILE A 40 -5.82 4.30 -3.86
N GLY A 41 -5.58 5.42 -3.19
CA GLY A 41 -6.22 6.70 -3.51
C GLY A 41 -5.99 7.13 -4.96
N LEU A 42 -4.75 7.02 -5.45
CA LEU A 42 -4.42 7.32 -6.86
C LEU A 42 -5.14 6.38 -7.84
N ILE A 43 -5.24 5.08 -7.53
CA ILE A 43 -5.96 4.11 -8.36
C ILE A 43 -7.45 4.47 -8.42
N VAL A 44 -8.08 4.74 -7.26
CA VAL A 44 -9.49 5.14 -7.17
C VAL A 44 -9.73 6.43 -7.94
N MET A 45 -8.87 7.44 -7.79
CA MET A 45 -8.95 8.71 -8.51
C MET A 45 -8.82 8.50 -10.03
N PHE A 46 -7.86 7.67 -10.45
CA PHE A 46 -7.64 7.36 -11.87
C PHE A 46 -8.89 6.71 -12.49
N ILE A 47 -9.46 5.71 -11.82
CA ILE A 47 -10.68 5.03 -12.26
C ILE A 47 -11.85 5.99 -12.31
N SER A 48 -12.01 6.83 -11.28
CA SER A 48 -13.04 7.87 -11.26
C SER A 48 -12.93 8.85 -12.44
N SER A 49 -11.72 9.09 -12.95
CA SER A 49 -11.51 9.98 -14.09
C SER A 49 -11.82 9.35 -15.46
N ILE A 50 -12.00 8.03 -15.51
CA ILE A 50 -12.27 7.28 -16.75
C ILE A 50 -13.71 6.74 -16.76
N ALA A 51 -14.33 6.57 -15.58
CA ALA A 51 -15.70 6.10 -15.48
C ALA A 51 -16.68 7.11 -16.12
N ASN A 52 -17.53 6.62 -17.02
CA ASN A 52 -18.50 7.45 -17.74
C ASN A 52 -19.72 7.85 -16.90
N ASN A 53 -19.99 7.13 -15.81
CA ASN A 53 -21.10 7.41 -14.90
C ASN A 53 -20.85 6.78 -13.51
N TYR A 54 -21.66 7.19 -12.55
CA TYR A 54 -21.57 6.75 -11.15
C TYR A 54 -21.83 5.24 -10.95
N ILE A 55 -22.73 4.64 -11.74
CA ILE A 55 -23.04 3.20 -11.64
C ILE A 55 -21.83 2.36 -12.04
N THR A 56 -21.15 2.71 -13.14
CA THR A 56 -19.91 2.06 -13.57
C THR A 56 -18.81 2.25 -12.52
N LEU A 57 -18.72 3.43 -11.90
CA LEU A 57 -17.74 3.69 -10.86
C LEU A 57 -17.94 2.79 -9.64
N ILE A 58 -19.18 2.67 -9.13
CA ILE A 58 -19.49 1.75 -8.03
C ILE A 58 -19.16 0.29 -8.42
N GLY A 59 -19.56 -0.11 -9.63
CA GLY A 59 -19.34 -1.46 -10.13
C GLY A 59 -17.86 -1.86 -10.17
N VAL A 60 -16.96 -0.92 -10.49
CA VAL A 60 -15.51 -1.15 -10.49
C VAL A 60 -14.90 -1.06 -9.09
N GLN A 61 -15.47 -0.26 -8.18
CA GLN A 61 -14.96 -0.17 -6.80
C GLN A 61 -15.20 -1.45 -5.99
N ALA A 62 -16.31 -2.16 -6.22
CA ALA A 62 -16.62 -3.42 -5.52
C ALA A 62 -15.50 -4.48 -5.63
N PRO A 63 -15.01 -4.88 -6.83
CA PRO A 63 -13.92 -5.84 -6.95
C PRO A 63 -12.60 -5.30 -6.40
N ILE A 64 -12.37 -3.98 -6.45
CA ILE A 64 -11.17 -3.37 -5.87
C ILE A 64 -11.16 -3.53 -4.35
N ILE A 65 -12.28 -3.25 -3.69
CA ILE A 65 -12.41 -3.42 -2.24
C ILE A 65 -12.17 -4.88 -1.88
N PHE A 66 -12.74 -5.83 -2.64
CA PHE A 66 -12.54 -7.27 -2.41
C PHE A 66 -11.06 -7.68 -2.50
N ILE A 67 -10.35 -7.22 -3.54
CA ILE A 67 -8.91 -7.49 -3.70
C ILE A 67 -8.12 -6.89 -2.53
N ILE A 68 -8.42 -5.64 -2.14
CA ILE A 68 -7.73 -4.96 -1.05
C ILE A 68 -7.98 -5.65 0.30
N SER A 69 -9.21 -6.10 0.57
CA SER A 69 -9.55 -6.77 1.83
C SER A 69 -8.81 -8.10 2.01
N GLU A 70 -8.59 -8.84 0.92
CA GLU A 70 -7.80 -10.08 0.95
C GLU A 70 -6.29 -9.82 1.07
N LEU A 71 -5.83 -8.72 0.50
CA LEU A 71 -4.41 -8.39 0.40
C LEU A 71 -3.86 -7.72 1.67
N LEU A 72 -4.66 -6.86 2.32
CA LEU A 72 -4.28 -6.08 3.51
C LEU A 72 -3.72 -6.94 4.67
N PRO A 73 -4.38 -8.03 5.09
CA PRO A 73 -3.86 -8.87 6.18
C PRO A 73 -2.49 -9.47 5.89
N ARG A 74 -2.17 -9.69 4.61
CA ARG A 74 -0.90 -10.30 4.17
C ARG A 74 0.22 -9.27 4.09
N ILE A 75 -0.06 -8.06 3.61
CA ILE A 75 0.97 -7.03 3.42
C ILE A 75 1.26 -6.30 4.73
N VAL A 76 0.21 -5.86 5.45
CA VAL A 76 0.37 -5.05 6.67
C VAL A 76 0.43 -5.95 7.90
N GLY A 77 -0.46 -6.92 8.00
CA GLY A 77 -0.55 -7.81 9.16
C GLY A 77 0.65 -8.74 9.33
N ARG A 78 1.43 -8.97 8.27
CA ARG A 78 2.57 -9.90 8.24
C ARG A 78 3.85 -9.27 7.68
N ILE A 79 4.00 -7.96 7.88
CA ILE A 79 5.05 -7.14 7.25
C ILE A 79 6.49 -7.62 7.50
N THR A 80 6.74 -8.27 8.64
CA THR A 80 8.05 -8.81 9.03
C THR A 80 8.07 -10.32 9.19
N ASP A 81 6.97 -11.00 8.88
CA ASP A 81 6.74 -12.42 9.21
C ASP A 81 7.72 -13.35 8.47
N ILE A 82 8.29 -14.31 9.20
CA ILE A 82 9.21 -15.32 8.68
C ILE A 82 8.57 -16.29 7.66
N TYR A 83 7.26 -16.52 7.76
CA TYR A 83 6.52 -17.41 6.87
C TYR A 83 6.28 -16.83 5.48
N LEU A 84 6.51 -15.51 5.29
CA LEU A 84 6.55 -14.89 3.98
C LEU A 84 8.00 -14.84 3.48
N PRO A 85 8.24 -14.95 2.16
CA PRO A 85 9.59 -14.77 1.63
C PRO A 85 10.16 -13.41 2.06
N LYS A 86 11.42 -13.41 2.53
CA LYS A 86 12.07 -12.22 3.12
C LYS A 86 11.95 -10.94 2.29
N TYR A 87 11.98 -11.07 0.96
CA TYR A 87 11.91 -9.95 0.02
C TYR A 87 10.51 -9.68 -0.54
N PHE A 88 9.50 -10.49 -0.19
CA PHE A 88 8.14 -10.33 -0.68
C PHE A 88 7.60 -8.93 -0.36
N ILE A 89 7.62 -8.55 0.92
CA ILE A 89 7.11 -7.26 1.39
C ILE A 89 7.88 -6.08 0.78
N PRO A 90 9.23 -6.02 0.80
CA PRO A 90 9.98 -4.96 0.13
C PRO A 90 9.65 -4.82 -1.36
N ILE A 91 9.57 -5.93 -2.09
CA ILE A 91 9.25 -5.93 -3.53
C ILE A 91 7.83 -5.41 -3.77
N THR A 92 6.86 -5.82 -2.95
CA THR A 92 5.47 -5.34 -3.03
C THR A 92 5.38 -3.84 -2.78
N TYR A 93 6.06 -3.31 -1.75
CA TYR A 93 6.05 -1.86 -1.51
C TYR A 93 6.80 -1.07 -2.59
N PHE A 94 7.89 -1.62 -3.12
CA PHE A 94 8.62 -1.00 -4.23
C PHE A 94 7.76 -0.94 -5.50
N SER A 95 7.04 -2.01 -5.83
CA SER A 95 6.12 -2.01 -6.98
C SER A 95 4.95 -1.04 -6.80
N LEU A 96 4.38 -0.93 -5.59
CA LEU A 96 3.35 0.06 -5.26
C LEU A 96 3.84 1.50 -5.48
N ILE A 97 5.06 1.83 -5.04
CA ILE A 97 5.66 3.16 -5.25
C ILE A 97 5.82 3.46 -6.75
N ILE A 98 6.29 2.48 -7.53
CA ILE A 98 6.42 2.61 -8.98
C ILE A 98 5.04 2.88 -9.61
N ILE A 99 4.02 2.10 -9.25
CA ILE A 99 2.64 2.28 -9.74
C ILE A 99 2.13 3.68 -9.40
N GLY A 100 2.28 4.12 -8.15
CA GLY A 100 1.87 5.46 -7.72
C GLY A 100 2.55 6.56 -8.53
N THR A 101 3.86 6.43 -8.74
CA THR A 101 4.65 7.39 -9.54
C THR A 101 4.16 7.45 -10.99
N ILE A 102 3.91 6.28 -11.60
CA ILE A 102 3.39 6.19 -12.98
C ILE A 102 2.03 6.88 -13.07
N LEU A 103 1.12 6.63 -12.12
CA LEU A 103 -0.22 7.25 -12.11
C LEU A 103 -0.14 8.78 -12.02
N ILE A 104 0.73 9.31 -11.16
CA ILE A 104 0.96 10.76 -11.05
C ILE A 104 1.46 11.34 -12.39
N VAL A 105 2.46 10.69 -13.01
CA VAL A 105 3.04 11.17 -14.28
C VAL A 105 2.00 11.16 -15.40
N ILE A 106 1.18 10.10 -15.50
CA ILE A 106 0.08 10.03 -16.47
C ILE A 106 -0.91 11.16 -16.23
N ARG A 107 -1.30 11.39 -14.98
CA ARG A 107 -2.26 12.42 -14.62
C ARG A 107 -1.76 13.82 -14.94
N TRP A 108 -0.52 14.14 -14.57
CA TRP A 108 0.11 15.42 -14.85
C TRP A 108 0.17 15.70 -16.37
N LYS A 109 0.53 14.70 -17.18
CA LYS A 109 0.53 14.85 -18.65
C LYS A 109 -0.86 15.14 -19.22
N LYS A 110 -1.92 14.55 -18.66
CA LYS A 110 -3.31 14.81 -19.09
C LYS A 110 -3.73 16.23 -18.73
N GLU A 111 -3.45 16.67 -17.50
CA GLU A 111 -3.83 18.02 -17.03
C GLU A 111 -3.15 19.11 -17.87
N LYS A 112 -1.84 18.99 -18.16
CA LYS A 112 -1.15 19.94 -19.04
C LYS A 112 -1.73 20.04 -20.45
N LYS A 113 -2.26 18.94 -21.01
CA LYS A 113 -2.86 18.95 -22.35
C LYS A 113 -4.21 19.65 -22.34
N LEU A 114 -5.01 19.46 -21.29
CA LEU A 114 -6.30 20.12 -21.13
C LEU A 114 -6.13 21.63 -20.99
N ASP A 115 -5.11 22.09 -20.25
CA ASP A 115 -4.82 23.51 -20.07
C ASP A 115 -4.35 24.23 -21.35
N ILE A 116 -3.84 23.51 -22.36
CA ILE A 116 -3.39 24.09 -23.64
C ILE A 116 -4.53 24.14 -24.67
N VAL A 117 -5.50 23.23 -24.56
CA VAL A 117 -6.60 23.10 -25.52
C VAL A 117 -7.80 23.99 -25.13
N ASN A 118 -7.91 24.37 -23.86
CA ASN A 118 -8.80 25.43 -23.38
C ASN A 118 -8.12 26.81 -23.47
#